data_AF-A0A1R4AAP8-F1
#
_entry.id   AF-A0A1R4AAP8-F1
#
_cell.length_a   1.000
_cell.length_b   1.000
_cell.length_c   1.000
_cell.angle_alpha   90.00
_cell.angle_beta   90.00
_cell.angle_gamma   90.00
#
_symmetry.space_group_name_H-M   'P 1'
#
loop_
_entity.id
_entity.type
_entity.pdbx_description
1 polymer ?
#
loop_
_entity_poly.entity_id
_entity_poly.type
_entity_poly.pdbx_seq_one_letter_code
_entity_poly.pdbx_strand_id
1 'polypeptide(L)'
;MALSVSADKPHRKASNSCASVYDEMVTCYQESPCFKELNRPFMDCLSNLRPQEVGEECLVLRKAYAQCRRNILKGQYRVMGNPYS
;
A
#
# COMPACT_ATOMS: atom_id res chain seq x y z
N MET A 1 17.57 -16.95 4.25
CA MET A 1 16.48 -17.80 3.75
C MET A 1 15.49 -16.92 2.98
N ALA A 2 15.36 -17.10 1.68
CA ALA A 2 14.28 -16.49 0.91
C ALA A 2 13.05 -17.39 1.03
N LEU A 3 11.91 -16.83 1.43
CA LEU A 3 10.64 -17.55 1.47
C LEU A 3 10.22 -17.89 0.03
N SER A 4 10.16 -19.18 -0.30
CA SER A 4 9.76 -19.64 -1.63
C SER A 4 8.24 -19.56 -1.79
N VAL A 5 7.81 -19.23 -3.01
CA VAL A 5 6.40 -19.25 -3.41
C VAL A 5 5.98 -20.70 -3.59
N SER A 6 4.89 -21.13 -2.95
CA SER A 6 4.24 -22.43 -3.16
C SER A 6 2.83 -22.21 -3.69
N ALA A 7 2.24 -23.23 -4.32
CA ALA A 7 0.88 -23.15 -4.88
C ALA A 7 -0.15 -22.70 -3.83
N ASP A 8 0.00 -23.14 -2.58
CA ASP A 8 -0.87 -22.77 -1.46
C ASP A 8 -0.65 -21.35 -0.93
N LYS A 9 0.49 -20.72 -1.25
CA LYS A 9 0.92 -19.42 -0.70
C LYS A 9 1.58 -18.57 -1.79
N PRO A 10 0.83 -18.16 -2.84
CA PRO A 10 1.36 -17.44 -3.99
C PRO A 10 2.00 -16.09 -3.62
N HIS A 11 1.59 -15.52 -2.49
CA HIS A 11 2.02 -14.21 -1.98
C HIS A 11 3.30 -14.23 -1.12
N ARG A 12 3.96 -15.39 -0.93
CA ARG A 12 5.14 -15.50 -0.06
C ARG A 12 6.47 -15.03 -0.65
N LYS A 13 6.49 -14.51 -1.89
CA LYS A 13 7.73 -13.98 -2.47
C LYS A 13 8.16 -12.75 -1.67
N ALA A 14 9.26 -12.88 -0.92
CA ALA A 14 9.86 -11.74 -0.25
C ALA A 14 10.33 -10.72 -1.32
N SER A 15 9.56 -9.65 -1.51
CA SER A 15 9.97 -8.51 -2.32
C SER A 15 10.68 -7.50 -1.42
N ASN A 16 11.89 -7.10 -1.81
CA ASN A 16 12.59 -5.97 -1.20
C ASN A 16 12.11 -4.62 -1.78
N SER A 17 11.04 -4.61 -2.58
CA SER A 17 10.49 -3.43 -3.23
C SER A 17 9.02 -3.23 -2.87
N CYS A 18 8.63 -1.97 -2.71
CA CYS A 18 7.24 -1.56 -2.53
C CYS A 18 6.56 -1.13 -3.84
N ALA A 19 7.18 -1.40 -5.00
CA ALA A 19 6.70 -0.93 -6.30
C ALA A 19 5.28 -1.43 -6.62
N SER A 20 5.00 -2.73 -6.46
CA SER A 20 3.67 -3.27 -6.76
C SER A 20 2.57 -2.62 -5.93
N VAL A 21 2.79 -2.49 -4.62
CA VAL A 21 1.83 -1.85 -3.69
C VAL A 21 1.69 -0.36 -4.01
N TYR A 22 2.76 0.30 -4.47
CA TYR A 22 2.70 1.69 -4.92
C TYR A 22 1.84 1.85 -6.17
N ASP A 23 2.07 1.01 -7.19
CA ASP A 23 1.33 1.06 -8.45
C ASP A 23 -0.16 0.75 -8.23
N GLU A 24 -0.46 -0.26 -7.41
CA GLU A 24 -1.83 -0.59 -6.98
C GLU A 24 -2.48 0.59 -6.23
N MET A 25 -1.75 1.22 -5.31
CA MET A 25 -2.24 2.39 -4.59
C MET A 25 -2.53 3.54 -5.56
N VAL A 26 -1.60 3.92 -6.42
CA VAL A 26 -1.79 5.03 -7.37
C VAL A 26 -3.00 4.77 -8.26
N THR A 27 -3.12 3.56 -8.81
CA THR A 27 -4.25 3.14 -9.64
C THR A 27 -5.57 3.28 -8.87
N CYS A 28 -5.62 2.82 -7.62
CA CYS A 28 -6.81 2.93 -6.77
C CYS A 28 -7.25 4.39 -6.58
N TYR A 29 -6.31 5.29 -6.26
CA TYR A 29 -6.62 6.72 -6.09
C TYR A 29 -7.03 7.40 -7.40
N GLN A 30 -6.45 7.02 -8.54
CA GLN A 30 -6.87 7.51 -9.86
C GLN A 30 -8.28 7.05 -10.24
N GLU A 31 -8.71 5.89 -9.72
CA GLU A 31 -10.06 5.39 -9.93
C GLU A 31 -11.09 5.88 -8.91
N SER A 32 -10.62 6.46 -7.80
CA SER A 32 -11.48 6.95 -6.72
C SER A 32 -12.39 8.12 -7.15
N PRO A 33 -13.56 8.28 -6.49
CA PRO A 33 -14.44 9.43 -6.70
C PRO A 33 -13.74 10.78 -6.50
N CYS A 34 -12.78 10.85 -5.57
CA CYS A 34 -12.01 12.07 -5.33
C CYS A 34 -11.27 12.58 -6.57
N PHE A 35 -10.68 11.67 -7.36
CA PHE A 35 -9.94 12.03 -8.56
C PHE A 35 -10.87 12.13 -9.78
N LYS A 36 -11.80 11.18 -9.96
CA LYS A 36 -12.69 11.14 -11.13
C LYS A 36 -13.85 12.13 -11.09
N GLU A 37 -14.54 12.22 -9.95
CA GLU A 37 -15.78 12.99 -9.83
C GLU A 37 -15.52 14.40 -9.31
N LEU A 38 -14.71 14.51 -8.25
CA LEU A 38 -14.39 15.81 -7.63
C LEU A 38 -13.25 16.54 -8.36
N ASN A 39 -12.57 15.86 -9.30
CA ASN A 39 -11.47 16.37 -10.11
C ASN A 39 -10.38 17.11 -9.29
N ARG A 40 -10.12 16.59 -8.09
CA ARG A 40 -9.12 17.15 -7.17
C ARG A 40 -7.72 16.70 -7.57
N PRO A 41 -6.69 17.50 -7.27
CA PRO A 41 -5.33 17.08 -7.53
C PRO A 41 -4.99 15.83 -6.72
N PHE A 42 -4.19 14.94 -7.30
CA PHE A 42 -3.87 13.64 -6.71
C PHE A 42 -3.35 13.74 -5.27
N MET A 43 -2.53 14.74 -4.96
CA MET A 43 -2.00 14.96 -3.61
C MET A 43 -3.08 15.29 -2.58
N ASP A 44 -4.16 15.96 -2.99
CA ASP A 44 -5.30 16.24 -2.12
C ASP A 44 -6.07 14.96 -1.83
N CYS A 45 -6.29 14.13 -2.87
CA CYS A 45 -6.92 12.82 -2.69
C CYS A 45 -6.07 11.91 -1.81
N LEU A 46 -4.75 11.89 -2.01
CA LEU A 46 -3.82 11.13 -1.19
C LEU A 46 -3.82 11.58 0.27
N SER A 47 -4.05 12.86 0.54
CA SER A 47 -4.14 13.40 1.89
C SER A 47 -5.51 13.17 2.54
N ASN A 48 -6.54 12.93 1.73
CA ASN A 48 -7.90 12.67 2.18
C ASN A 48 -8.01 11.29 2.87
N LEU A 49 -8.71 11.26 4.01
CA LEU A 49 -8.92 10.07 4.83
C LEU A 49 -10.39 9.63 4.87
N ARG A 50 -11.25 10.28 4.08
CA ARG A 50 -12.69 9.99 4.04
C ARG A 50 -12.95 8.76 3.17
N PRO A 51 -13.41 7.64 3.73
CA PRO A 51 -13.65 6.43 2.94
C PRO A 51 -14.73 6.63 1.87
N GLN A 52 -15.66 7.58 2.06
CA GLN A 52 -16.72 7.87 1.10
C GLN A 52 -16.19 8.52 -0.20
N GLU A 53 -15.13 9.34 -0.09
CA GLU A 53 -14.58 10.08 -1.24
C GLU A 53 -13.45 9.31 -1.92
N VAL A 54 -12.70 8.50 -1.16
CA VAL A 54 -11.46 7.87 -1.64
C VAL A 54 -11.59 6.35 -1.77
N GLY A 55 -12.50 5.72 -1.03
CA GLY A 55 -12.64 4.26 -0.94
C GLY A 55 -11.81 3.64 0.19
N GLU A 56 -12.39 2.69 0.92
CA GLU A 56 -11.71 1.98 2.02
C GLU A 56 -10.48 1.18 1.52
N GLU A 57 -10.60 0.52 0.38
CA GLU A 57 -9.51 -0.23 -0.26
C GLU A 57 -8.28 0.65 -0.52
N CYS A 58 -8.46 1.87 -1.03
CA CYS A 58 -7.37 2.79 -1.30
C CYS A 58 -6.69 3.27 0.01
N LEU A 59 -7.44 3.40 1.10
CA LEU A 59 -6.88 3.70 2.43
C LEU A 59 -6.08 2.52 2.97
N VAL A 60 -6.51 1.28 2.73
CA VAL A 60 -5.78 0.06 3.08
C VAL A 60 -4.46 -0.02 2.30
N LEU A 61 -4.49 0.21 0.98
CA LEU A 61 -3.29 0.23 0.13
C LEU A 61 -2.30 1.31 0.57
N ARG A 62 -2.78 2.50 0.95
CA ARG A 62 -1.93 3.57 1.51
C ARG A 62 -1.23 3.13 2.80
N LYS A 63 -1.95 2.47 3.71
CA LYS A 63 -1.36 1.91 4.95
C LYS A 63 -0.34 0.81 4.63
N ALA A 64 -0.66 -0.10 3.72
CA ALA A 64 0.21 -1.18 3.30
C ALA A 64 1.51 -0.64 2.67
N TYR A 65 1.43 0.39 1.82
CA TYR A 65 2.58 1.06 1.24
C TYR A 65 3.47 1.71 2.31
N ALA A 66 2.88 2.43 3.27
CA ALA A 66 3.61 3.03 4.37
C ALA A 66 4.30 1.99 5.26
N GLN A 67 3.64 0.87 5.54
CA GLN A 67 4.23 -0.26 6.24
C GLN A 67 5.40 -0.88 5.45
N CYS A 68 5.21 -1.12 4.16
CA CYS A 68 6.26 -1.65 3.29
C CYS A 68 7.52 -0.76 3.33
N ARG A 69 7.36 0.56 3.18
CA ARG A 69 8.49 1.51 3.24
C ARG A 69 9.20 1.46 4.59
N ARG A 70 8.46 1.42 5.70
CA ARG A 70 9.04 1.31 7.05
C ARG A 70 9.85 0.02 7.21
N ASN A 71 9.35 -1.10 6.71
CA ASN A 71 10.02 -2.40 6.76
C ASN A 71 11.29 -2.45 5.89
N ILE A 72 11.33 -1.67 4.80
CA ILE A 72 12.57 -1.52 4.00
C ILE A 72 13.60 -0.66 4.74
N LEU A 73 13.19 0.48 5.27
CA LEU A 73 14.09 1.40 5.98
C LEU A 73 14.64 0.81 7.28
N LYS A 74 13.85 -0.04 7.95
CA LYS A 74 14.22 -0.71 9.19
C LYS A 74 14.10 -2.22 9.00
N GLY A 75 15.17 -2.84 8.50
CA GLY A 75 15.22 -4.29 8.27
C GLY A 75 14.89 -5.14 9.51
N GLN A 76 15.14 -4.62 10.72
CA GLN A 76 14.76 -5.26 11.99
C GLN A 76 13.25 -5.54 12.09
N TYR A 77 12.40 -4.67 11.53
CA TYR A 77 10.94 -4.84 11.56
C TYR A 77 10.46 -6.05 10.73
N ARG A 78 11.28 -6.53 9.79
CA ARG A 78 10.97 -7.74 9.01
C ARG A 78 11.07 -9.01 9.85
N VAL A 79 11.88 -8.99 10.91
CA VAL A 79 12.16 -10.15 11.76
C VAL A 79 11.37 -10.06 13.06
N MET A 80 11.37 -8.90 13.71
CA MET A 80 10.73 -8.70 15.01
C MET A 80 9.26 -8.27 14.91
N GLY A 81 8.80 -7.93 13.70
CA GLY A 81 7.50 -7.29 13.48
C GLY A 81 7.61 -5.76 13.50
N ASN A 82 6.74 -5.10 12.75
CA ASN A 82 6.64 -3.64 12.75
C ASN A 82 5.64 -3.21 13.83
N PRO A 83 6.06 -2.44 14.86
CA PRO A 83 5.18 -2.04 15.96
C PRO A 83 4.14 -0.99 15.55
N TYR A 84 4.20 -0.47 14.32
CA TYR A 84 3.30 0.54 13.78
C TYR A 84 2.42 0.01 12.64
N SER A 85 2.35 -1.32 12.50
CA SER A 85 1.50 -2.03 11.55
C SER A 85 0.06 -2.09 12.01
#